data_AF-A0A820Y123-F1
#
_entry.id   AF-A0A820Y123-F1
#
_cell.length_a   1.000
_cell.length_b   1.000
_cell.length_c   1.000
_cell.angle_alpha   90.00
_cell.angle_beta   90.00
_cell.angle_gamma   90.00
#
_symmetry.space_group_name_H-M   'P 1'
#
loop_
_entity.id
_entity.type
_entity.pdbx_description
1 polymer ?
#
loop_
_entity_poly.entity_id
_entity_poly.type
_entity_poly.pdbx_seq_one_letter_code
_entity_poly.pdbx_strand_id
1 'polypeptide(L)'
;MYRRASGAIGTDHHLMRTKIKIHLKSRRKGVLQKKTSIDAVKLKDEELVEAFQKGLRERVDDANVDTISIDEKYEMFVSHLKEKAEEHFILDKKVNRKKEWLTDEILKIIDKKSMAFVEWQNHRHTNLEADYRKKYKRLRKLAKTKIEHRQEEYWDE
;
A
#
# COMPACT_ATOMS: atom_id res chain seq x y z
N MET A 1 -16.90 -7.09 4.22
CA MET A 1 -16.19 -8.26 4.80
C MET A 1 -16.83 -8.58 6.14
N TYR A 2 -17.41 -9.77 6.33
CA TYR A 2 -17.87 -10.19 7.65
C TYR A 2 -16.69 -10.79 8.43
N ARG A 3 -16.36 -10.22 9.60
CA ARG A 3 -15.49 -10.88 10.59
C ARG A 3 -16.05 -12.26 10.91
N ARG A 4 -15.19 -13.27 10.95
CA ARG A 4 -15.55 -14.61 11.44
C ARG A 4 -16.03 -14.48 12.89
N ALA A 5 -17.07 -15.23 13.25
CA ALA A 5 -17.55 -15.28 14.63
C ALA A 5 -16.54 -16.08 15.45
N SER A 6 -15.79 -15.39 16.31
CA SER A 6 -15.06 -16.00 17.43
C SER A 6 -16.01 -16.07 18.64
N GLY A 7 -17.15 -16.75 18.48
CA GLY A 7 -18.19 -16.83 19.50
C GLY A 7 -18.14 -18.18 20.22
N ALA A 8 -17.58 -18.17 21.43
CA ALA A 8 -17.77 -19.09 22.55
C ALA A 8 -18.02 -20.57 22.21
N ILE A 9 -16.95 -21.36 22.18
CA ILE A 9 -17.04 -22.82 22.37
C ILE A 9 -17.19 -23.03 23.88
N GLY A 10 -18.38 -23.44 24.34
CA GLY A 10 -18.62 -23.87 25.73
C GLY A 10 -19.68 -23.14 26.55
N THR A 11 -20.52 -22.27 25.96
CA THR A 11 -21.62 -21.58 26.68
C THR A 11 -22.99 -22.13 26.26
N ASP A 12 -23.92 -22.23 27.20
CA ASP A 12 -25.34 -22.60 26.99
C ASP A 12 -26.18 -21.51 26.30
N HIS A 13 -25.63 -20.30 26.15
CA HIS A 13 -26.29 -19.18 25.49
C HIS A 13 -26.18 -19.23 23.96
N HIS A 14 -27.25 -18.86 23.25
CA HIS A 14 -27.28 -18.82 21.78
C HIS A 14 -26.94 -17.45 21.21
N LEU A 15 -26.01 -17.42 20.24
CA LEU A 15 -25.66 -16.20 19.52
C LEU A 15 -26.75 -15.85 18.49
N MET A 16 -27.56 -14.83 18.79
CA MET A 16 -28.52 -14.27 17.85
C MET A 16 -27.84 -13.28 16.90
N ARG A 17 -27.99 -13.49 15.58
CA ARG A 17 -27.49 -12.58 14.54
C ARG A 17 -28.64 -11.95 13.78
N THR A 18 -28.71 -10.62 13.78
CA THR A 18 -29.58 -9.87 12.88
C THR A 18 -28.77 -9.14 11.80
N LYS A 19 -29.35 -8.98 10.62
CA LYS A 19 -28.73 -8.30 9.48
C LYS A 19 -29.47 -6.99 9.20
N ILE A 20 -28.88 -5.88 9.60
CA ILE A 20 -29.41 -4.54 9.33
C ILE A 20 -28.70 -3.97 8.11
N LYS A 21 -29.46 -3.41 7.15
CA LYS A 21 -28.93 -2.63 6.02
C LYS A 21 -29.07 -1.14 6.32
N ILE A 22 -27.95 -0.47 6.58
CA ILE A 22 -27.91 0.98 6.81
C ILE A 22 -27.22 1.62 5.60
N HIS A 23 -27.89 2.58 4.96
CA HIS A 23 -27.32 3.37 3.87
C HIS A 23 -26.80 4.69 4.43
N LEU A 24 -25.52 4.73 4.81
CA LEU A 24 -24.86 5.95 5.25
C LEU A 24 -24.46 6.78 4.02
N LYS A 25 -25.00 7.99 3.90
CA LYS A 25 -24.53 8.94 2.88
C LYS A 25 -23.12 9.41 3.25
N SER A 26 -22.12 8.94 2.51
CA SER A 26 -20.76 9.44 2.64
C SER A 26 -20.75 10.91 2.21
N ARG A 27 -20.47 11.83 3.15
CA ARG A 27 -20.05 13.19 2.75
C ARG A 27 -18.80 13.02 1.88
N ARG A 28 -18.78 13.63 0.69
CA ARG A 28 -17.58 13.67 -0.15
C ARG A 28 -16.48 14.28 0.71
N LYS A 29 -15.41 13.53 0.98
CA LYS A 29 -14.20 14.10 1.57
C LYS A 29 -13.82 15.24 0.64
N GLY A 30 -13.72 16.46 1.18
CA GLY A 30 -13.23 17.60 0.40
C GLY A 30 -11.93 17.20 -0.29
N VAL A 31 -11.67 17.77 -1.46
CA VAL A 31 -10.40 17.61 -2.18
C VAL A 31 -9.31 18.09 -1.24
N LEU A 32 -8.78 17.17 -0.43
CA LEU A 32 -7.61 17.40 0.38
C LEU A 32 -6.52 17.66 -0.64
N GLN A 33 -6.09 18.92 -0.74
CA GLN A 33 -4.88 19.28 -1.46
C GLN A 33 -3.83 18.27 -1.05
N LYS A 34 -3.30 17.53 -2.04
CA LYS A 34 -2.30 16.51 -1.79
C LYS A 34 -1.13 17.21 -1.11
N LYS A 35 -0.94 16.96 0.19
CA LYS A 35 0.27 17.40 0.88
C LYS A 35 1.44 16.66 0.23
N THR A 36 2.41 17.41 -0.27
CA THR A 36 3.69 16.88 -0.70
C THR A 36 4.33 16.16 0.49
N SER A 37 4.54 14.85 0.33
CA SER A 37 5.12 14.01 1.37
C SER A 37 6.61 13.92 1.07
N ILE A 38 7.40 14.67 1.83
CA ILE A 38 8.85 14.81 1.67
C ILE A 38 9.56 13.80 2.58
N ASP A 39 10.60 13.13 2.08
CA ASP A 39 11.46 12.27 2.89
C ASP A 39 12.45 13.10 3.73
N ALA A 40 12.19 13.20 5.03
CA ALA A 40 13.03 13.98 5.94
C ALA A 40 14.43 13.38 6.14
N VAL A 41 14.66 12.11 5.80
CA VAL A 41 15.99 11.49 5.90
C VAL A 41 16.90 11.98 4.79
N LYS A 42 16.36 12.13 3.57
CA LYS A 42 17.09 12.66 2.40
C LYS A 42 17.51 14.12 2.57
N LEU A 43 16.90 14.87 3.49
CA LEU A 43 17.31 16.25 3.84
C LEU A 43 18.64 16.31 4.63
N LYS A 44 19.14 15.18 5.14
CA LYS A 44 20.43 15.11 5.85
C LYS A 44 21.60 14.79 4.92
N ASP A 45 21.33 14.50 3.65
CA ASP A 45 22.33 14.20 2.65
C ASP A 45 22.77 15.51 1.98
N GLU A 46 23.99 15.95 2.27
CA GLU A 46 24.53 17.22 1.79
C GLU A 46 24.66 17.25 0.26
N GLU A 47 24.99 16.13 -0.39
CA GLU A 47 25.12 16.06 -1.85
C GLU A 47 23.78 16.28 -2.55
N LEU A 48 22.71 15.68 -2.01
CA LEU A 48 21.34 15.85 -2.53
C LEU A 48 20.83 17.28 -2.32
N VAL A 49 21.17 17.89 -1.19
CA VAL A 49 20.81 19.28 -0.90
C VAL A 49 21.53 20.24 -1.85
N GLU A 50 22.82 20.05 -2.08
CA GLU A 50 23.59 20.87 -3.02
C GLU A 50 23.09 20.73 -4.47
N ALA A 51 22.81 19.50 -4.92
CA ALA A 51 22.26 19.25 -6.24
C ALA A 51 20.88 19.93 -6.44
N PHE A 52 20.02 19.85 -5.42
CA PHE A 52 18.73 20.53 -5.42
C PHE A 52 18.89 22.06 -5.47
N GLN A 53 19.77 22.63 -4.64
CA GLN A 53 20.01 24.07 -4.62
C GLN A 53 20.57 24.58 -5.94
N LYS A 54 21.50 23.82 -6.55
CA LYS A 54 22.07 24.15 -7.85
C LYS A 54 20.99 24.16 -8.94
N GLY A 55 20.17 23.11 -9.03
CA GLY A 55 19.08 23.05 -10.01
C GLY A 55 17.99 24.10 -9.78
N LEU A 56 17.78 24.55 -8.54
CA LEU A 56 16.88 25.66 -8.22
C LEU A 56 17.44 27.00 -8.74
N ARG A 57 18.73 27.26 -8.51
CA ARG A 57 19.39 28.50 -8.98
C ARG A 57 19.38 28.60 -10.49
N GLU A 58 19.78 27.53 -11.18
CA GLU A 58 19.79 27.48 -12.66
C GLU A 58 18.41 27.83 -13.23
N ARG A 59 17.32 27.25 -12.70
CA ARG A 59 15.96 27.56 -13.18
C ARG A 59 15.46 28.96 -12.82
N VAL A 60 15.93 29.53 -11.72
CA VAL A 60 15.54 30.89 -11.31
C VAL A 60 16.28 31.93 -12.13
N ASP A 61 17.57 31.71 -12.38
CA ASP A 61 18.39 32.58 -13.20
C ASP A 61 17.93 32.57 -14.67
N ASP A 62 17.56 31.40 -15.21
CA ASP A 62 16.96 31.25 -16.55
C ASP A 62 15.60 31.95 -16.69
N ALA A 63 14.83 32.05 -15.60
CA ALA A 63 13.50 32.66 -15.57
C ALA A 63 13.52 34.17 -15.32
N ASN A 64 14.70 34.77 -15.08
CA ASN A 64 14.84 36.17 -14.71
C ASN A 64 14.75 37.08 -15.94
N VAL A 65 13.55 37.14 -16.52
CA VAL A 65 13.19 38.10 -17.57
C VAL A 65 12.67 39.37 -16.90
N ASP A 66 13.22 40.53 -17.25
CA ASP A 66 12.93 41.84 -16.65
C ASP A 66 11.50 42.36 -16.89
N THR A 67 10.67 41.63 -17.63
CA THR A 67 9.29 41.99 -17.97
C THR A 67 8.23 41.45 -17.00
N ILE A 68 8.61 40.62 -16.03
CA ILE A 68 7.68 39.89 -15.16
C ILE A 68 7.53 40.59 -13.80
N SER A 69 6.29 40.71 -13.31
CA SER A 69 6.01 41.32 -12.00
C SER A 69 6.66 40.54 -10.85
N ILE A 70 6.98 41.21 -9.75
CA ILE A 70 7.57 40.59 -8.56
C ILE A 70 6.68 39.44 -8.02
N ASP A 71 5.35 39.63 -8.07
CA ASP A 71 4.40 38.61 -7.62
C ASP A 71 4.43 37.36 -8.53
N GLU A 72 4.58 37.55 -9.83
CA GLU A 72 4.70 36.46 -10.81
C GLU A 72 6.04 35.74 -10.65
N LYS A 73 7.14 36.47 -10.38
CA LYS A 73 8.45 35.87 -10.04
C LYS A 73 8.37 35.00 -8.78
N TYR A 74 7.62 35.45 -7.77
CA TYR A 74 7.42 34.68 -6.53
C TYR A 74 6.61 33.40 -6.79
N GLU A 75 5.53 33.46 -7.55
CA GLU A 75 4.75 32.27 -7.91
C GLU A 75 5.56 31.27 -8.75
N MET A 76 6.36 31.76 -9.70
CA MET A 76 7.30 30.94 -10.45
C MET A 76 8.32 30.26 -9.52
N PHE A 77 8.92 31.00 -8.58
CA PHE A 77 9.84 30.45 -7.60
C PHE A 77 9.20 29.35 -6.74
N VAL A 78 8.00 29.62 -6.20
CA VAL A 78 7.27 28.65 -5.37
C VAL A 78 6.90 27.41 -6.17
N SER A 79 6.53 27.56 -7.45
CA SER A 79 6.24 26.42 -8.32
C SER A 79 7.48 25.57 -8.60
N HIS A 80 8.62 26.20 -8.91
CA HIS A 80 9.90 25.53 -9.14
C HIS A 80 10.39 24.81 -7.88
N LEU A 81 10.23 25.42 -6.70
CA LEU A 81 10.57 24.81 -5.43
C LEU A 81 9.76 23.53 -5.19
N LYS A 82 8.45 23.57 -5.44
CA LYS A 82 7.58 22.39 -5.30
C LYS A 82 7.97 21.27 -6.27
N GLU A 83 8.19 21.60 -7.54
CA GLU A 83 8.57 20.63 -8.57
C GLU A 83 9.91 19.96 -8.26
N LYS A 84 10.94 20.75 -7.95
CA LYS A 84 12.26 20.22 -7.60
C LYS A 84 12.25 19.44 -6.28
N ALA A 85 11.41 19.85 -5.32
CA ALA A 85 11.31 19.12 -4.06
C ALA A 85 10.67 17.75 -4.26
N GLU A 86 9.72 17.64 -5.18
CA GLU A 86 9.20 16.34 -5.60
C GLU A 86 10.32 15.51 -6.27
N GLU A 87 11.05 16.04 -7.26
CA GLU A 87 12.10 15.28 -7.95
C GLU A 87 13.17 14.68 -7.01
N HIS A 88 13.66 15.46 -6.04
CA HIS A 88 14.78 15.04 -5.19
C HIS A 88 14.34 14.36 -3.89
N PHE A 89 13.17 14.70 -3.35
CA PHE A 89 12.74 14.27 -2.02
C PHE A 89 11.43 13.48 -1.99
N ILE A 90 10.95 12.98 -3.15
CA ILE A 90 9.87 11.98 -3.17
C ILE A 90 10.28 10.80 -2.28
N LEU A 91 9.38 10.47 -1.35
CA LEU A 91 9.36 9.17 -0.68
C LEU A 91 9.23 8.10 -1.75
N ASP A 92 10.24 7.23 -1.86
CA ASP A 92 10.19 6.04 -2.70
C ASP A 92 9.06 5.12 -2.22
N LYS A 93 7.84 5.40 -2.69
CA LYS A 93 6.60 4.67 -2.35
C LYS A 93 6.64 3.20 -2.76
N LYS A 94 7.71 2.73 -3.39
CA LYS A 94 7.84 1.42 -4.02
C LYS A 94 8.78 0.44 -3.35
N VAL A 95 9.36 0.75 -2.21
CA VAL A 95 9.93 -0.32 -1.37
C VAL A 95 8.83 -0.78 -0.42
N ASN A 96 7.92 -1.61 -0.91
CA ASN A 96 7.22 -2.55 -0.04
C ASN A 96 8.33 -3.34 0.65
N ARG A 97 8.77 -2.89 1.84
CA ARG A 97 9.76 -3.61 2.65
C ARG A 97 9.22 -5.04 2.74
N LYS A 98 9.88 -5.99 2.06
CA LYS A 98 9.58 -7.41 2.22
C LYS A 98 9.62 -7.61 3.72
N LYS A 99 8.52 -8.09 4.30
CA LYS A 99 8.52 -8.41 5.73
C LYS A 99 9.62 -9.43 5.93
N GLU A 100 10.57 -9.18 6.83
CA GLU A 100 11.80 -9.98 6.96
C GLU A 100 11.49 -11.45 7.27
N TRP A 101 10.40 -11.71 7.99
CA TRP A 101 9.88 -13.06 8.24
C TRP A 101 9.32 -13.78 7.00
N LEU A 102 9.06 -13.09 5.88
CA LEU A 102 8.41 -13.68 4.71
C LEU A 102 9.42 -14.34 3.76
N THR A 103 9.58 -15.66 3.90
CA THR A 103 10.52 -16.44 3.09
C THR A 103 10.02 -16.72 1.67
N ASP A 104 10.96 -16.99 0.75
CA ASP A 104 10.63 -17.32 -0.65
C ASP A 104 9.81 -18.61 -0.79
N GLU A 105 9.92 -19.54 0.16
CA GLU A 105 9.05 -20.73 0.21
C GLU A 105 7.58 -20.35 0.46
N ILE A 106 7.33 -19.45 1.41
CA ILE A 106 5.97 -18.96 1.72
C ILE A 106 5.41 -18.20 0.52
N LEU A 107 6.22 -17.39 -0.16
CA LEU A 107 5.83 -16.68 -1.38
C LEU A 107 5.39 -17.66 -2.48
N LYS A 108 6.18 -18.71 -2.75
CA LYS A 108 5.81 -19.76 -3.72
C LYS A 108 4.48 -20.44 -3.37
N ILE A 109 4.18 -20.66 -2.10
CA ILE A 109 2.91 -21.24 -1.65
C ILE A 109 1.75 -20.26 -1.84
N ILE A 110 1.97 -18.96 -1.57
CA ILE A 110 0.99 -17.90 -1.80
C ILE A 110 0.64 -17.80 -3.28
N ASP A 111 1.64 -17.85 -4.16
CA ASP A 111 1.44 -17.79 -5.62
C ASP A 111 0.66 -19.00 -6.11
N LYS A 112 1.04 -20.22 -5.70
CA LYS A 112 0.29 -21.44 -6.01
C LYS A 112 -1.16 -21.37 -5.52
N LYS A 113 -1.40 -20.80 -4.33
CA LYS A 113 -2.75 -20.58 -3.79
C LYS A 113 -3.54 -19.61 -4.67
N SER A 114 -2.92 -18.52 -5.13
CA SER A 114 -3.55 -17.52 -6.00
C SER A 114 -3.90 -18.11 -7.37
N MET A 115 -2.99 -18.86 -7.98
CA MET A 115 -3.26 -19.60 -9.22
C MET A 115 -4.42 -20.58 -9.06
N ALA A 116 -4.43 -21.39 -8.00
CA ALA A 116 -5.51 -22.33 -7.73
C ALA A 116 -6.86 -21.65 -7.46
N PHE A 117 -6.87 -20.42 -6.93
CA PHE A 117 -8.09 -19.64 -6.78
C PHE A 117 -8.64 -19.22 -8.15
N VAL A 118 -7.78 -18.72 -9.05
CA VAL A 118 -8.17 -18.36 -10.42
C VAL A 118 -8.68 -19.59 -11.17
N GLU A 119 -7.97 -20.72 -11.09
CA GLU A 119 -8.42 -21.99 -11.67
C GLU A 119 -9.82 -22.38 -11.16
N TRP A 120 -10.07 -22.29 -9.84
CA TRP A 120 -11.40 -22.56 -9.29
C TRP A 120 -12.46 -21.58 -9.78
N GLN A 121 -12.14 -20.28 -9.90
CA GLN A 121 -13.08 -19.29 -10.43
C GLN A 121 -13.45 -19.58 -11.89
N ASN A 122 -12.48 -19.97 -12.71
CA ASN A 122 -12.68 -20.29 -14.12
C ASN A 122 -13.47 -21.58 -14.35
N HIS A 123 -13.49 -22.49 -13.38
CA HIS A 123 -14.22 -23.76 -13.44
C HIS A 123 -15.49 -23.76 -12.58
N ARG A 124 -16.01 -22.60 -12.19
CA ARG A 124 -17.29 -22.53 -11.48
C ARG A 124 -18.43 -23.05 -12.36
N HIS A 125 -19.38 -23.74 -11.74
CA HIS A 125 -20.52 -24.38 -12.39
C HIS A 125 -20.15 -25.49 -13.39
N THR A 126 -18.90 -25.97 -13.36
CA THR A 126 -18.46 -27.16 -14.09
C THR A 126 -18.45 -28.37 -13.17
N ASN A 127 -18.46 -29.57 -13.74
CA ASN A 127 -18.37 -30.83 -12.99
C ASN A 127 -17.04 -30.96 -12.21
N LEU A 128 -16.02 -30.19 -12.59
CA LEU A 128 -14.70 -30.17 -11.95
C LEU A 128 -14.58 -29.14 -10.81
N GLU A 129 -15.62 -28.33 -10.56
CA GLU A 129 -15.57 -27.25 -9.56
C GLU A 129 -15.13 -27.76 -8.18
N ALA A 130 -15.65 -28.92 -7.76
CA ALA A 130 -15.36 -29.50 -6.45
C ALA A 130 -13.87 -29.78 -6.26
N ASP A 131 -13.19 -30.26 -7.29
CA ASP A 131 -11.77 -30.60 -7.25
C ASP A 131 -10.89 -29.35 -7.20
N TYR A 132 -11.17 -28.37 -8.05
CA TYR A 132 -10.45 -27.08 -8.01
C TYR A 132 -10.69 -26.35 -6.70
N ARG A 133 -11.91 -26.39 -6.16
CA ARG A 133 -12.24 -25.82 -4.85
C ARG A 133 -11.49 -26.52 -3.73
N LYS A 134 -11.35 -27.85 -3.78
CA LYS A 134 -10.59 -28.66 -2.81
C LYS A 134 -9.10 -28.34 -2.87
N LYS A 135 -8.53 -28.22 -4.07
CA LYS A 135 -7.14 -27.80 -4.31
C LYS A 135 -6.86 -26.42 -3.72
N TYR A 136 -7.70 -25.43 -4.01
CA TYR A 136 -7.60 -24.09 -3.43
C TYR A 136 -7.72 -24.10 -1.90
N LYS A 137 -8.71 -24.81 -1.33
CA LYS A 137 -8.88 -24.91 0.13
C LYS A 137 -7.66 -25.51 0.81
N ARG A 138 -7.05 -26.55 0.23
CA ARG A 138 -5.83 -27.18 0.75
C ARG A 138 -4.67 -26.19 0.76
N LEU A 139 -4.40 -25.53 -0.37
CA LEU A 139 -3.33 -24.53 -0.48
C LEU A 139 -3.56 -23.33 0.45
N ARG A 140 -4.81 -22.92 0.64
CA ARG A 140 -5.15 -21.86 1.60
C ARG A 140 -4.84 -22.25 3.05
N LYS A 141 -5.14 -23.49 3.45
CA LYS A 141 -4.82 -23.98 4.80
C LYS A 141 -3.30 -24.05 4.98
N LEU A 142 -2.59 -24.62 4.01
CA LEU A 142 -1.13 -24.72 4.02
C LEU A 142 -0.44 -23.35 4.12
N ALA A 143 -0.85 -22.38 3.29
CA ALA A 143 -0.31 -21.03 3.33
C ALA A 143 -0.53 -20.38 4.70
N LYS A 144 -1.72 -20.56 5.30
CA LYS A 144 -2.03 -20.03 6.63
C LYS A 144 -1.10 -20.61 7.69
N THR A 145 -0.99 -21.93 7.76
CA THR A 145 -0.14 -22.62 8.74
C THR A 145 1.33 -22.21 8.61
N LYS A 146 1.87 -22.16 7.39
CA LYS A 146 3.27 -21.75 7.14
C LYS A 146 3.54 -20.29 7.50
N ILE A 147 2.58 -19.39 7.26
CA ILE A 147 2.68 -17.99 7.67
C ILE A 147 2.63 -17.85 9.19
N GLU A 148 1.67 -18.53 9.85
CA GLU A 148 1.51 -18.46 11.31
C GLU A 148 2.76 -19.00 12.02
N HIS A 149 3.26 -20.17 11.61
CA HIS A 149 4.49 -20.75 12.15
C HIS A 149 5.69 -19.83 12.00
N ARG A 150 5.93 -19.27 10.80
CA ARG A 150 7.08 -18.39 10.58
C ARG A 150 6.95 -17.05 11.29
N GLN A 151 5.73 -16.58 11.50
CA GLN A 151 5.49 -15.40 12.34
C GLN A 151 5.85 -15.70 13.79
N GLU A 152 5.42 -16.83 14.34
CA GLU A 152 5.79 -17.27 15.70
C GLU A 152 7.32 -17.39 15.84
N GLU A 153 7.99 -18.12 14.94
CA GLU A 153 9.46 -18.24 14.96
C GLU A 153 10.17 -16.88 14.94
N TYR A 154 9.70 -15.92 14.14
CA TYR A 154 10.32 -14.59 14.05
C TYR A 154 10.11 -13.75 15.32
N TRP A 155 9.04 -13.98 16.08
CA TRP A 155 8.81 -13.26 17.34
C TRP A 155 9.56 -13.87 18.51
N ASP A 156 9.99 -15.14 18.40
CA ASP A 156 10.80 -15.85 19.38
C ASP A 156 12.32 -15.74 19.09
N GLU A 157 12.72 -15.26 17.91
CA GLU A 157 14.09 -14.88 17.49
C GLU A 157 14.53 -13.51 18.05
#